data_AF-A0A640RYK5-F1
#
_entry.id   AF-A0A640RYK5-F1
#
_cell.length_a   1.000
_cell.length_b   1.000
_cell.length_c   1.000
_cell.angle_alpha   90.00
_cell.angle_beta   90.00
_cell.angle_gamma   90.00
#
_symmetry.space_group_name_H-M   'P 1'
#
loop_
_entity.id
_entity.type
_entity.pdbx_description
1 polymer ?
#
loop_
_entity_poly.entity_id
_entity_poly.type
_entity_poly.pdbx_seq_one_letter_code
_entity_poly.pdbx_strand_id
1 'polypeptide(L)'
;MPAVVDAVAPVPVVAAGGIADGRGLAAALALGADAAWIGTRFLLSEEAATADAYRLTPWPPPPYGAPRSSTSASVPLPSGTSR
;
A
#
# COMPACT_ATOMS: atom_id res chain seq x y z
N MET A 1 14.21 -6.36 -4.56
CA MET A 1 14.67 -5.01 -4.96
C MET A 1 16.09 -5.06 -5.50
N PRO A 2 17.14 -5.48 -4.77
CA PRO A 2 18.53 -5.43 -5.27
C PRO A 2 18.75 -6.10 -6.64
N ALA A 3 18.25 -7.33 -6.82
CA ALA A 3 18.37 -8.05 -8.08
C ALA A 3 17.74 -7.34 -9.29
N VAL A 4 16.70 -6.52 -9.08
CA VAL A 4 16.08 -5.75 -10.18
C VAL A 4 16.95 -4.54 -10.52
N VAL A 5 17.45 -3.83 -9.50
CA VAL A 5 18.35 -2.68 -9.67
C VAL A 5 19.59 -3.08 -10.47
N ASP A 6 20.22 -4.20 -10.11
CA ASP A 6 21.41 -4.70 -10.80
C ASP A 6 21.12 -5.08 -12.26
N ALA A 7 19.93 -5.62 -12.55
CA ALA A 7 19.57 -6.09 -13.88
C ALA A 7 19.21 -4.97 -14.86
N VAL A 8 18.76 -3.81 -14.36
CA VAL A 8 18.24 -2.71 -15.20
C VAL A 8 19.13 -1.47 -15.21
N ALA A 9 20.25 -1.49 -14.49
CA ALA A 9 21.19 -0.37 -14.45
C ALA A 9 21.59 0.05 -15.89
N PRO A 10 21.55 1.36 -16.22
CA PRO A 10 21.40 2.53 -15.35
C PRO A 10 19.96 3.10 -15.26
N VAL A 11 18.93 2.33 -15.63
CA VAL A 11 17.54 2.82 -15.62
C VAL A 11 17.07 3.05 -14.17
N PRO A 12 16.46 4.22 -13.85
CA PRO A 12 15.96 4.49 -12.51
C PRO A 12 14.90 3.50 -12.03
N VAL A 13 14.95 3.12 -10.75
CA VAL A 13 14.03 2.14 -10.15
C VAL A 13 13.20 2.78 -9.04
N VAL A 14 11.89 2.55 -9.09
CA VAL A 14 10.94 2.97 -8.05
C VAL A 14 10.46 1.75 -7.27
N ALA A 15 10.75 1.69 -5.98
CA ALA A 15 10.26 0.63 -5.09
C ALA A 15 8.78 0.83 -4.77
N ALA A 16 7.97 -0.24 -4.82
CA ALA A 16 6.56 -0.18 -4.48
C ALA A 16 6.15 -1.33 -3.54
N GLY A 17 5.21 -1.05 -2.64
CA GLY A 17 4.61 -2.03 -1.73
C GLY A 17 5.28 -2.09 -0.35
N GLY A 18 4.45 -2.12 0.71
CA GLY A 18 4.91 -2.27 2.09
C GLY A 18 5.63 -1.05 2.70
N ILE A 19 5.77 0.06 1.96
CA ILE A 19 6.40 1.29 2.44
C ILE A 19 5.33 2.20 3.01
N ALA A 20 5.38 2.45 4.32
CA ALA A 20 4.41 3.29 5.03
C ALA A 20 5.04 4.33 5.98
N ASP A 21 6.34 4.25 6.23
CA ASP A 21 7.08 5.16 7.10
C ASP A 21 8.48 5.45 6.54
N GLY A 22 9.21 6.35 7.20
CA GLY A 22 10.56 6.74 6.79
C GLY A 22 11.57 5.59 6.84
N ARG A 23 11.35 4.57 7.68
CA ARG A 23 12.25 3.39 7.74
C ARG A 23 12.10 2.53 6.50
N GLY A 24 10.87 2.31 6.03
CA GLY A 24 10.61 1.64 4.77
C GLY A 24 11.23 2.39 3.57
N LEU A 25 11.13 3.72 3.56
CA LEU A 25 11.75 4.55 2.54
C LEU A 25 13.30 4.45 2.59
N ALA A 26 13.90 4.61 3.76
CA ALA A 26 15.34 4.51 3.94
C ALA A 26 15.87 3.13 3.49
N ALA A 27 15.15 2.05 3.83
CA ALA A 27 15.50 0.71 3.38
C ALA A 27 15.41 0.58 1.85
N ALA A 28 14.38 1.14 1.21
CA ALA A 28 14.26 1.11 -0.25
C ALA A 28 15.43 1.82 -0.94
N LEU A 29 15.79 3.02 -0.47
CA LEU A 29 16.93 3.78 -0.99
C LEU A 29 18.26 3.05 -0.75
N ALA A 30 18.47 2.49 0.44
CA ALA A 30 19.66 1.71 0.76
C ALA A 30 19.82 0.45 -0.10
N LEU A 31 18.72 -0.12 -0.59
CA LEU A 31 18.70 -1.27 -1.50
C LEU A 31 18.87 -0.88 -2.98
N GLY A 32 19.11 0.40 -3.28
CA GLY A 32 19.42 0.91 -4.62
C GLY A 32 18.23 1.45 -5.43
N ALA A 33 17.06 1.65 -4.80
CA ALA A 33 15.97 2.35 -5.47
C ALA A 33 16.20 3.88 -5.45
N ASP A 34 15.75 4.58 -6.48
CA ASP A 34 15.85 6.05 -6.57
C ASP A 34 14.64 6.74 -5.91
N ALA A 35 13.50 6.06 -5.86
CA ALA A 35 12.28 6.56 -5.25
C ALA A 35 11.39 5.43 -4.72
N ALA A 36 10.32 5.81 -4.01
CA ALA A 36 9.29 4.90 -3.53
C ALA A 36 7.90 5.35 -3.97
N TRP A 37 7.08 4.39 -4.42
CA TRP A 37 5.65 4.57 -4.66
C TRP A 37 4.85 4.02 -3.47
N ILE A 38 4.18 4.93 -2.76
CA ILE A 38 3.35 4.64 -1.61
C ILE A 38 1.87 4.71 -2.04
N GLY A 39 1.09 3.68 -1.71
CA GLY A 39 -0.36 3.61 -2.01
C GLY A 39 -1.20 3.54 -0.75
N THR A 40 -1.21 2.39 -0.06
CA THR A 40 -2.08 2.10 1.08
C THR A 40 -2.04 3.17 2.17
N ARG A 41 -0.88 3.75 2.48
CA ARG A 41 -0.77 4.79 3.51
C ARG A 41 -1.48 6.10 3.12
N PHE A 42 -1.46 6.46 1.84
CA PHE A 42 -2.15 7.66 1.34
C PHE A 42 -3.67 7.53 1.37
N LEU A 43 -4.22 6.31 1.33
CA LEU A 43 -5.67 6.10 1.52
C LEU A 43 -6.17 6.56 2.90
N LEU A 44 -5.26 6.70 3.86
CA LEU A 44 -5.54 7.15 5.22
C LEU A 44 -5.15 8.62 5.46
N SER A 45 -4.83 9.40 4.42
CA SER A 45 -4.63 10.85 4.57
C SER A 45 -5.97 11.57 4.71
N GLU A 46 -5.95 12.81 5.21
CA GLU A 46 -7.16 13.62 5.40
C GLU A 46 -7.80 14.02 4.06
N GLU A 47 -6.97 14.22 3.04
CA GLU A 47 -7.33 14.66 1.69
C GLU A 47 -7.82 13.51 0.79
N ALA A 48 -7.62 12.26 1.21
CA ALA A 48 -8.02 11.11 0.41
C ALA A 48 -9.55 11.10 0.23
N ALA A 49 -10.04 10.93 -0.99
CA ALA A 49 -11.47 10.73 -1.25
C ALA A 49 -11.87 9.27 -0.99
N THR A 50 -11.38 8.67 0.09
CA THR A 50 -11.65 7.28 0.46
C THR A 50 -12.87 7.21 1.36
N ALA A 51 -13.70 6.18 1.16
CA ALA A 51 -14.84 5.95 2.03
C ALA A 51 -14.36 5.74 3.47
N ASP A 52 -15.09 6.28 4.45
CA ASP A 52 -14.72 6.21 5.86
C ASP A 52 -14.53 4.78 6.36
N ALA A 53 -15.18 3.80 5.72
CA ALA A 53 -14.97 2.39 6.02
C ALA A 53 -13.51 1.94 5.83
N TYR A 54 -12.73 2.56 4.95
CA TYR A 54 -11.28 2.28 4.81
C TYR A 54 -10.43 2.92 5.90
N ARG A 55 -10.93 3.94 6.60
CA ARG A 55 -10.23 4.68 7.65
C ARG A 55 -10.59 4.21 9.05
N LEU A 56 -11.88 3.98 9.27
CA LEU A 56 -12.48 3.73 10.58
C LEU A 56 -12.50 2.26 10.95
N THR A 57 -12.35 1.35 9.98
CA THR A 57 -12.25 -0.07 10.28
C THR A 57 -10.82 -0.39 10.71
N PRO A 58 -10.58 -0.84 11.95
CA PRO A 58 -9.30 -1.44 12.30
C PRO A 58 -9.18 -2.68 11.43
N TRP A 59 -8.28 -2.66 10.45
CA TRP A 59 -8.09 -3.76 9.52
C TRP A 59 -7.87 -5.07 10.30
N PRO A 60 -8.80 -6.03 10.29
CA PRO A 60 -8.51 -7.34 10.84
C PRO A 60 -7.57 -8.02 9.85
N PRO A 61 -6.39 -8.51 10.27
CA PRO A 61 -5.60 -9.33 9.39
C PRO A 61 -6.46 -10.52 8.95
N PRO A 62 -6.42 -10.93 7.67
CA PRO A 62 -7.10 -12.13 7.27
C PRO A 62 -6.60 -13.31 8.13
N PRO A 63 -7.44 -14.32 8.40
CA PRO A 63 -7.02 -15.48 9.19
C PRO A 63 -5.75 -16.08 8.58
N TYR A 64 -4.82 -16.48 9.44
CA TYR A 64 -3.54 -17.04 9.01
C TYR A 64 -3.78 -18.22 8.03
N GLY A 65 -3.26 -18.10 6.81
CA GLY A 65 -3.46 -19.08 5.74
C GLY A 65 -4.54 -18.73 4.71
N ALA A 66 -5.23 -17.58 4.83
CA ALA A 66 -6.13 -17.13 3.78
C ALA A 66 -5.37 -16.89 2.46
N PRO A 67 -5.89 -17.39 1.32
CA PRO A 67 -5.28 -17.12 0.02
C PRO A 67 -5.27 -15.60 -0.21
N ARG A 68 -4.14 -15.06 -0.68
CA ARG A 68 -4.09 -13.68 -1.16
C ARG A 68 -4.95 -13.61 -2.42
N SER A 69 -6.23 -13.32 -2.25
CA SER A 69 -7.16 -13.12 -3.36
C SER A 69 -6.67 -11.92 -4.18
N SER A 70 -6.54 -12.10 -5.49
CA SER A 70 -6.22 -11.01 -6.44
C SER A 70 -7.36 -9.98 -6.58
N THR A 71 -8.53 -10.31 -6.04
CA THR A 71 -9.70 -9.44 -6.02
C THR A 71 -9.55 -8.39 -4.93
N SER A 72 -9.71 -7.12 -5.31
CA SER A 72 -9.82 -6.02 -4.36
C SER A 72 -10.93 -6.32 -3.36
N ALA A 73 -10.62 -6.23 -2.07
CA ALA A 73 -11.63 -6.36 -1.03
C ALA A 73 -12.60 -5.18 -1.15
N SER A 74 -13.77 -5.43 -1.74
CA SER A 74 -14.89 -4.50 -1.68
C SER A 74 -15.37 -4.46 -0.23
N VAL A 75 -15.11 -3.36 0.45
CA VAL A 75 -15.72 -3.12 1.75
C VAL A 75 -17.21 -2.82 1.49
N PRO A 76 -18.15 -3.61 2.06
CA PRO A 76 -19.56 -3.34 1.88
C PRO A 76 -19.88 -1.98 2.52
N LEU A 77 -20.36 -1.03 1.71
CA LEU A 77 -20.84 0.25 2.21
C LEU A 77 -22.07 0.01 3.11
N PRO A 78 -22.18 0.68 4.27
CA PRO A 78 -23.42 0.64 5.03
C PRO A 78 -24.55 1.19 4.15
N SER A 79 -25.57 0.37 3.93
CA SER A 79 -26.78 0.75 3.19
C SER A 79 -27.39 1.98 3.85
N GLY A 80 -27.34 3.12 3.14
CA GLY A 80 -27.89 4.38 3.60
C GLY A 80 -29.38 4.25 3.93
N THR A 81 -29.74 4.62 5.15
CA THR A 81 -31.12 4.92 5.52
C THR A 81 -31.51 6.21 4.82
N SER A 82 -32.45 6.10 3.88
CA SER A 82 -33.15 7.23 3.28
C SER A 82 -33.75 8.15 4.35
N ARG A 83 -33.40 9.43 4.31
CA ARG A 83 -34.28 10.55 4.68
C ARG A 83 -34.07 11.68 3.70
#